data_AF-A0A316JSZ5-F1
#
_entry.id   AF-A0A316JSZ5-F1
#
_cell.length_a   1.000
_cell.length_b   1.000
_cell.length_c   1.000
_cell.angle_alpha   90.00
_cell.angle_beta   90.00
_cell.angle_gamma   90.00
#
_symmetry.space_group_name_H-M   'P 1'
#
loop_
_entity.id
_entity.type
_entity.pdbx_description
1 polymer ?
#
loop_
_entity_poly.entity_id
_entity_poly.type
_entity_poly.pdbx_seq_one_letter_code
_entity_poly.pdbx_strand_id
1 'polypeptide(L)'
;MVIVAILPFLFMNGLGSTLYHAFRNSEFFLYLDWVPASITTFIIASYFWTQVWKKWYWGILSVVVFNFIGMLIIQLFRDVPNFDQFAPNIGHFVVGCAIFIPILLELIKYKFKYAYLIGLSILFLSLSLVFRTLDHPTPNPFPWLPQGTYFLWHIFSSFAVFSMGYYLYYVKILKIKAQKLQEEAMETHA
;
A
#
# COMPACT_ATOMS: atom_id res chain seq x y z
N MET A 1 -16.82 1.36 -6.18
CA MET A 1 -16.19 0.65 -5.02
C MET A 1 -14.69 0.73 -5.19
N VAL A 2 -13.91 1.06 -4.14
CA VAL A 2 -12.45 1.28 -4.28
C VAL A 2 -11.72 0.11 -4.94
N ILE A 3 -12.13 -1.13 -4.64
CA ILE A 3 -11.60 -2.34 -5.27
C ILE A 3 -11.77 -2.31 -6.81
N VAL A 4 -12.95 -1.95 -7.31
CA VAL A 4 -13.20 -1.84 -8.76
C VAL A 4 -12.33 -0.76 -9.39
N ALA A 5 -12.05 0.33 -8.68
CA ALA A 5 -11.20 1.41 -9.17
C ALA A 5 -9.72 1.00 -9.29
N ILE A 6 -9.22 0.12 -8.42
CA ILE A 6 -7.82 -0.31 -8.43
C ILE A 6 -7.55 -1.51 -9.36
N LEU A 7 -8.56 -2.32 -9.70
CA LEU A 7 -8.38 -3.52 -10.53
C LEU A 7 -7.66 -3.27 -11.87
N PRO A 8 -8.00 -2.23 -12.66
CA PRO A 8 -7.28 -1.95 -13.91
C PRO A 8 -5.80 -1.63 -13.66
N PHE A 9 -5.49 -0.91 -12.57
CA PHE A 9 -4.11 -0.57 -12.22
C PHE A 9 -3.33 -1.78 -11.74
N LEU A 10 -3.94 -2.68 -10.96
CA LEU A 10 -3.33 -3.95 -10.58
C LEU A 10 -3.03 -4.83 -11.79
N PHE A 11 -3.96 -4.90 -12.75
CA PHE A 11 -3.75 -5.61 -14.01
C PHE A 11 -2.62 -4.99 -14.82
N MET A 12 -2.61 -3.67 -14.99
CA MET A 12 -1.53 -2.96 -15.68
C MET A 12 -0.17 -3.16 -15.00
N ASN A 13 -0.11 -3.12 -13.67
CA ASN A 13 1.11 -3.42 -12.90
C ASN A 13 1.61 -4.84 -13.18
N GLY A 14 0.75 -5.86 -13.08
CA GLY A 14 1.15 -7.24 -13.35
C GLY A 14 1.62 -7.45 -14.79
N LEU A 15 0.91 -6.86 -15.76
CA LEU A 15 1.27 -6.93 -17.18
C LEU A 15 2.60 -6.21 -17.45
N GLY A 16 2.76 -4.98 -16.93
CA GLY A 16 3.97 -4.17 -17.07
C GLY A 16 5.18 -4.84 -16.44
N SER A 17 5.03 -5.37 -15.23
CA SER A 17 6.06 -6.16 -14.55
C SER A 17 6.50 -7.34 -15.40
N THR A 18 5.54 -8.14 -15.89
CA THR A 18 5.85 -9.32 -16.73
C THR A 18 6.61 -8.94 -18.00
N LEU A 19 6.14 -7.92 -18.74
CA LEU A 19 6.77 -7.47 -19.98
C LEU A 19 8.15 -6.84 -19.72
N TYR A 20 8.27 -6.01 -18.69
CA TYR A 20 9.53 -5.34 -18.36
C TYR A 20 10.61 -6.35 -17.99
N HIS A 21 10.31 -7.33 -17.12
CA HIS A 21 11.30 -8.31 -16.69
C HIS A 21 11.61 -9.36 -17.76
N ALA A 22 10.69 -9.63 -18.68
CA ALA A 22 10.94 -10.50 -19.82
C ALA A 22 11.89 -9.88 -20.85
N PHE A 23 11.73 -8.59 -21.15
CA PHE A 23 12.44 -7.95 -22.27
C PHE A 23 13.51 -6.93 -21.88
N ARG A 24 13.30 -6.17 -20.79
CA ARG A 24 14.18 -5.08 -20.31
C ARG A 24 14.66 -4.09 -21.38
N ASN A 25 13.83 -3.87 -22.40
CA ASN A 25 14.21 -3.13 -23.61
C ASN A 25 13.47 -1.80 -23.78
N SER A 26 12.56 -1.46 -22.87
CA SER A 26 11.69 -0.30 -23.01
C SER A 26 11.40 0.35 -21.67
N GLU A 27 11.64 1.66 -21.59
CA GLU A 27 11.24 2.48 -20.45
C GLU A 27 9.73 2.50 -20.25
N PHE A 28 8.95 2.33 -21.32
CA PHE A 28 7.50 2.25 -21.22
C PHE A 28 7.08 1.05 -20.35
N PHE A 29 7.70 -0.12 -20.53
CA PHE A 29 7.41 -1.27 -19.68
C PHE A 29 7.88 -1.06 -18.24
N LEU A 30 8.99 -0.34 -18.03
CA LEU A 30 9.41 0.06 -16.69
C LEU A 30 8.34 0.93 -16.01
N TYR A 31 7.84 1.97 -16.69
CA TYR A 31 6.76 2.80 -16.14
C TYR A 31 5.50 1.98 -15.86
N LEU A 32 5.14 1.04 -16.75
CA LEU A 32 3.99 0.16 -16.55
C LEU A 32 4.19 -0.82 -15.39
N ASP A 33 5.43 -1.17 -15.02
CA ASP A 33 5.77 -1.97 -13.84
C ASP A 33 5.48 -1.18 -12.56
N TRP A 34 6.02 0.03 -12.35
CA TRP A 34 5.94 0.68 -11.03
C TRP A 34 4.84 1.75 -10.88
N VAL A 35 4.43 2.43 -11.95
CA VAL A 35 3.46 3.56 -11.88
C VAL A 35 2.06 3.07 -11.46
N PRO A 36 1.48 2.00 -12.05
CA PRO A 36 0.14 1.57 -11.66
C PRO A 36 0.07 1.06 -10.21
N ALA A 37 1.15 0.45 -9.71
CA ALA A 37 1.27 0.08 -8.30
C ALA A 37 1.26 1.33 -7.38
N SER A 38 2.00 2.37 -7.78
CA SER A 38 2.06 3.64 -7.03
C SER A 38 0.69 4.34 -6.99
N ILE A 39 -0.02 4.38 -8.11
CA ILE A 39 -1.38 4.92 -8.19
C ILE A 39 -2.33 4.11 -7.31
N THR A 40 -2.23 2.78 -7.32
CA THR A 40 -3.07 1.90 -6.48
C THR A 40 -2.87 2.21 -5.00
N THR A 41 -1.61 2.31 -4.56
CA THR A 41 -1.25 2.69 -3.19
C THR A 41 -1.84 4.05 -2.82
N PHE A 42 -1.72 5.05 -3.69
CA PHE A 42 -2.29 6.38 -3.48
C PHE A 42 -3.81 6.36 -3.34
N ILE A 43 -4.52 5.61 -4.19
CA ILE A 43 -5.97 5.46 -4.15
C ILE A 43 -6.41 4.80 -2.83
N ILE A 44 -5.75 3.71 -2.42
CA ILE A 44 -6.07 2.99 -1.18
C ILE A 44 -5.83 3.88 0.05
N ALA A 45 -4.68 4.56 0.11
CA ALA A 45 -4.36 5.48 1.20
C ALA A 45 -5.40 6.62 1.31
N SER A 46 -5.73 7.24 0.17
CA SER A 46 -6.71 8.32 0.10
C SER A 46 -8.11 7.84 0.49
N TYR A 47 -8.47 6.61 0.11
CA TYR A 47 -9.73 5.99 0.48
C TYR A 47 -9.85 5.81 1.99
N PHE A 48 -8.82 5.27 2.66
CA PHE A 48 -8.83 5.10 4.11
C PHE A 48 -8.95 6.44 4.84
N TRP A 49 -8.20 7.47 4.43
CA TRP A 49 -8.37 8.81 4.98
C TRP A 49 -9.75 9.41 4.69
N THR A 50 -10.34 9.13 3.53
CA THR A 50 -11.71 9.52 3.23
C THR A 50 -12.70 8.90 4.21
N GLN A 51 -12.45 7.67 4.68
CA GLN A 51 -13.27 7.04 5.71
C GLN A 51 -13.11 7.69 7.08
N VAL A 52 -11.94 8.26 7.39
CA VAL A 52 -11.71 9.05 8.61
C VAL A 52 -12.45 10.39 8.52
N TRP A 53 -12.20 11.17 7.48
CA TRP A 53 -12.71 12.54 7.34
C TRP A 53 -14.15 12.66 6.83
N LYS A 54 -14.71 11.57 6.28
CA LYS A 54 -16.01 11.54 5.59
C LYS A 54 -16.10 12.41 4.34
N LYS A 55 -14.99 12.98 3.86
CA LYS A 55 -14.92 13.78 2.64
C LYS A 55 -13.68 13.40 1.83
N TRP A 56 -13.87 13.18 0.54
CA TRP A 56 -12.82 12.61 -0.35
C TRP A 56 -11.62 13.54 -0.53
N TYR A 57 -11.84 14.85 -0.59
CA TYR A 57 -10.77 15.83 -0.80
C TYR A 57 -9.84 15.94 0.42
N TRP A 58 -10.36 15.82 1.64
CA TRP A 58 -9.52 15.70 2.85
C TRP A 58 -8.72 14.40 2.85
N GLY A 59 -9.30 13.32 2.29
CA GLY A 59 -8.60 12.06 2.10
C GLY A 59 -7.36 12.18 1.23
N ILE A 60 -7.53 12.78 0.05
CA ILE A 60 -6.43 13.06 -0.89
C ILE A 60 -5.41 14.01 -0.24
N LEU A 61 -5.88 15.10 0.38
CA LEU A 61 -5.01 16.09 1.00
C LEU A 61 -4.13 15.48 2.09
N SER A 62 -4.67 14.58 2.93
CA SER A 62 -3.86 13.88 3.93
C SER A 62 -2.68 13.13 3.30
N VAL A 63 -2.93 12.36 2.24
CA VAL A 63 -1.85 11.61 1.55
C VAL A 63 -0.81 12.56 0.96
N VAL A 64 -1.24 13.64 0.30
CA VAL A 64 -0.34 14.66 -0.25
C VAL A 64 0.50 15.31 0.85
N VAL A 65 -0.10 15.66 2.00
CA VAL A 65 0.59 16.28 3.13
C VAL A 65 1.64 15.33 3.72
N PHE A 66 1.33 14.05 3.95
CA PHE A 66 2.32 13.09 4.44
C PHE A 66 3.48 12.91 3.45
N ASN A 67 3.21 12.84 2.15
CA ASN A 67 4.26 12.75 1.14
C ASN A 67 5.11 14.01 1.08
N PHE A 68 4.49 15.18 1.14
CA PHE A 68 5.18 16.46 1.18
C PHE A 68 6.08 16.59 2.42
N ILE A 69 5.57 16.26 3.61
CA ILE A 69 6.35 16.29 4.85
C ILE A 69 7.51 15.29 4.77
N GLY A 70 7.27 14.07 4.26
CA GLY A 70 8.32 13.07 4.09
C GLY A 70 9.45 13.57 3.17
N MET A 71 9.10 14.18 2.03
CA MET A 71 10.08 14.79 1.12
C MET A 71 10.80 15.98 1.76
N LEU A 72 10.08 16.83 2.50
CA LEU A 72 10.66 17.97 3.20
C LEU A 72 11.68 17.53 4.25
N ILE A 73 11.39 16.49 5.03
CA ILE A 73 12.34 15.91 6.00
C ILE A 73 13.62 15.44 5.28
N ILE A 74 13.47 14.71 4.17
CA ILE A 74 14.62 14.25 3.39
C ILE A 74 15.46 15.44 2.92
N GLN A 75 14.83 16.48 2.40
CA GLN A 75 15.54 17.66 1.89
C GLN A 75 16.22 18.48 2.99
N LEU A 76 15.55 18.71 4.12
CA LEU A 76 16.08 19.51 5.23
C LEU A 76 17.28 18.86 5.91
N PHE A 77 17.30 17.52 6.01
CA PHE A 77 18.32 16.78 6.75
C PHE A 77 19.36 16.10 5.85
N ARG A 78 19.26 16.24 4.51
CA ARG A 78 20.21 15.63 3.56
C ARG A 78 21.65 16.08 3.80
N ASP A 79 21.86 17.36 4.08
CA ASP A 79 23.20 17.96 4.17
C ASP A 79 23.67 18.13 5.63
N VAL A 80 22.89 17.62 6.59
CA VAL A 80 23.22 17.69 8.01
C VAL A 80 24.17 16.54 8.36
N PRO A 81 25.41 16.81 8.81
CA PRO A 81 26.35 15.75 9.18
C PRO A 81 25.76 14.81 10.24
N ASN A 82 25.94 13.49 10.05
CA ASN A 82 25.39 12.42 10.88
C ASN A 82 23.87 12.19 10.78
N PHE A 83 23.13 13.03 10.04
CA PHE A 83 21.69 12.89 9.82
C PHE A 83 21.34 12.53 8.38
N ASP A 84 22.26 12.70 7.45
CA ASP A 84 22.16 12.34 6.03
C ASP A 84 21.72 10.88 5.81
N GLN A 85 22.22 9.95 6.62
CA GLN A 85 21.85 8.53 6.56
C GLN A 85 20.48 8.22 7.17
N PHE A 86 20.02 9.03 8.13
CA PHE A 86 18.73 8.82 8.81
C PHE A 86 17.57 9.51 8.09
N ALA A 87 17.83 10.62 7.39
CA ALA A 87 16.79 11.43 6.74
C ALA A 87 15.88 10.62 5.79
N PRO A 88 16.39 9.72 4.93
CA PRO A 88 15.54 8.85 4.10
C PRO A 88 14.65 7.93 4.93
N ASN A 89 15.17 7.32 6.00
CA ASN A 89 14.41 6.41 6.85
C ASN A 89 13.24 7.14 7.54
N ILE A 90 13.49 8.34 8.07
CA ILE A 90 12.45 9.16 8.72
C ILE A 90 11.42 9.62 7.69
N GLY A 91 11.87 10.11 6.52
CA GLY A 91 10.97 10.52 5.44
C GLY A 91 10.06 9.38 4.98
N HIS A 92 10.62 8.19 4.74
CA HIS A 92 9.86 7.00 4.37
C HIS A 92 8.92 6.53 5.48
N PHE A 93 9.32 6.64 6.74
CA PHE A 93 8.43 6.35 7.88
C PHE A 93 7.21 7.26 7.87
N VAL A 94 7.39 8.56 7.68
CA VAL A 94 6.28 9.53 7.58
C VAL A 94 5.37 9.24 6.39
N VAL A 95 5.93 8.88 5.23
CA VAL A 95 5.13 8.45 4.07
C VAL A 95 4.35 7.17 4.40
N GLY A 96 4.95 6.21 5.09
CA GLY A 96 4.28 4.99 5.56
C GLY A 96 3.11 5.27 6.49
N CYS A 97 3.23 6.26 7.39
CA CYS A 97 2.15 6.70 8.27
C CYS A 97 0.89 7.13 7.50
N ALA A 98 1.02 7.62 6.26
CA ALA A 98 -0.12 7.97 5.41
C ALA A 98 -1.07 6.80 5.16
N ILE A 99 -0.56 5.56 5.19
CA ILE A 99 -1.35 4.34 4.99
C ILE A 99 -1.72 3.71 6.33
N PHE A 100 -0.75 3.56 7.24
CA PHE A 100 -0.95 2.80 8.48
C PHE A 100 -1.88 3.50 9.48
N ILE A 101 -1.82 4.83 9.61
CA ILE A 101 -2.65 5.56 10.57
C ILE A 101 -4.15 5.36 10.29
N PRO A 102 -4.68 5.63 9.09
CA PRO A 102 -6.11 5.51 8.87
C PRO A 102 -6.59 4.04 8.90
N ILE A 103 -5.73 3.07 8.55
CA ILE A 103 -6.03 1.63 8.75
C ILE A 103 -6.17 1.31 10.23
N LEU A 104 -5.24 1.79 11.08
CA LEU A 104 -5.32 1.56 12.52
C LEU A 104 -6.59 2.18 13.12
N LEU A 105 -6.94 3.39 12.69
CA LEU A 105 -8.19 4.05 13.10
C LEU A 105 -9.43 3.24 12.70
N GLU A 106 -9.46 2.66 11.49
CA GLU A 106 -10.54 1.76 11.08
C GLU A 106 -10.57 0.46 11.90
N LEU A 107 -9.41 -0.16 12.16
CA LEU A 107 -9.33 -1.35 13.00
C LEU A 107 -9.89 -1.07 14.40
N ILE A 108 -9.50 0.04 15.03
CA ILE A 108 -10.03 0.44 16.34
C ILE A 108 -11.55 0.63 16.25
N LYS A 109 -12.04 1.36 15.24
CA LYS A 109 -13.47 1.62 15.04
C LYS A 109 -14.28 0.33 14.92
N TYR A 110 -13.75 -0.67 14.22
CA TYR A 110 -14.43 -1.95 14.00
C TYR A 110 -13.99 -3.05 14.97
N LYS A 111 -13.41 -2.68 16.13
CA LYS A 111 -12.99 -3.60 17.20
C LYS A 111 -12.08 -4.74 16.70
N PHE A 112 -11.12 -4.39 15.85
CA PHE A 112 -10.14 -5.30 15.24
C PHE A 112 -10.75 -6.45 14.43
N LYS A 113 -12.01 -6.34 14.00
CA LYS A 113 -12.60 -7.31 13.08
C LYS A 113 -11.78 -7.37 11.79
N TYR A 114 -11.44 -8.59 11.39
CA TYR A 114 -10.61 -8.88 10.22
C TYR A 114 -9.17 -8.33 10.30
N ALA A 115 -8.66 -8.00 11.48
CA ALA A 115 -7.27 -7.56 11.66
C ALA A 115 -6.24 -8.58 11.15
N TYR A 116 -6.58 -9.88 11.16
CA TYR A 116 -5.73 -10.94 10.61
C TYR A 116 -5.40 -10.74 9.12
N LEU A 117 -6.29 -10.10 8.34
CA LEU A 117 -6.03 -9.79 6.92
C LEU A 117 -4.99 -8.68 6.77
N ILE A 118 -5.00 -7.69 7.66
CA ILE A 118 -3.95 -6.67 7.73
C ILE A 118 -2.63 -7.30 8.17
N GLY A 119 -2.66 -8.16 9.20
CA GLY A 119 -1.48 -8.92 9.65
C GLY A 119 -0.88 -9.78 8.54
N LEU A 120 -1.73 -10.46 7.76
CA LEU A 120 -1.32 -11.26 6.60
C LEU A 120 -0.73 -10.39 5.49
N SER A 121 -1.31 -9.21 5.25
CA SER A 121 -0.79 -8.23 4.28
C SER A 121 0.61 -7.76 4.68
N ILE A 122 0.82 -7.44 5.95
CA ILE A 122 2.11 -7.03 6.49
C ILE A 122 3.12 -8.17 6.41
N LEU A 123 2.73 -9.39 6.80
CA LEU A 123 3.59 -10.58 6.71
C LEU A 123 4.09 -10.81 5.28
N PHE A 124 3.18 -10.82 4.32
CA PHE A 124 3.55 -11.03 2.92
C PHE A 124 4.36 -9.87 2.34
N LEU A 125 4.07 -8.62 2.71
CA LEU A 125 4.89 -7.48 2.29
C LEU A 125 6.31 -7.56 2.88
N SER A 126 6.44 -7.98 4.14
CA SER A 126 7.75 -8.21 4.77
C SER A 126 8.53 -9.33 4.09
N LEU A 127 7.88 -10.46 3.78
CA LEU A 127 8.50 -11.55 3.02
C LEU A 127 8.92 -11.08 1.62
N SER A 128 8.07 -10.30 0.97
CA SER A 128 8.40 -9.66 -0.30
C SER A 128 9.71 -8.88 -0.17
N LEU A 129 9.79 -7.92 0.77
CA LEU A 129 10.99 -7.09 1.01
C LEU A 129 12.25 -7.92 1.30
N VAL A 130 12.12 -9.03 2.01
CA VAL A 130 13.23 -9.97 2.21
C VAL A 130 13.72 -10.50 0.87
N PHE A 131 12.85 -11.05 0.02
CA PHE A 131 13.26 -11.55 -1.31
C PHE A 131 13.82 -10.47 -2.23
N ARG A 132 13.34 -9.22 -2.14
CA ARG A 132 13.93 -8.10 -2.89
C ARG A 132 15.35 -7.78 -2.45
N THR A 133 15.61 -7.91 -1.15
CA THR A 133 16.92 -7.62 -0.55
C THR A 133 17.91 -8.76 -0.78
N LEU A 134 17.43 -10.01 -0.77
CA LEU A 134 18.26 -11.19 -1.04
C LEU A 134 18.85 -11.21 -2.46
N ASP A 135 18.26 -10.51 -3.43
CA ASP A 135 18.84 -10.32 -4.77
C ASP A 135 20.03 -9.35 -4.79
N HIS A 136 20.37 -8.72 -3.66
CA HIS A 136 21.51 -7.82 -3.52
C HIS A 136 22.68 -8.53 -2.81
N PRO A 137 23.94 -8.36 -3.25
CA PRO A 137 24.42 -7.54 -4.37
C PRO A 137 24.17 -8.17 -5.75
N THR A 138 24.13 -7.34 -6.79
CA THR A 138 24.13 -7.79 -8.18
C THR A 138 25.58 -7.97 -8.67
N PRO A 139 25.93 -9.04 -9.43
CA PRO A 139 25.07 -10.10 -9.94
C PRO A 139 24.57 -11.05 -8.83
N ASN A 140 23.37 -11.61 -9.06
CA ASN A 140 22.63 -12.50 -8.16
C ASN A 140 23.56 -13.43 -7.33
N PRO A 141 23.48 -13.41 -5.98
CA PRO A 141 24.38 -14.19 -5.13
C PRO A 141 24.09 -15.70 -5.12
N PHE A 142 23.00 -16.17 -5.75
CA PHE A 142 22.57 -17.57 -5.74
C PHE A 142 22.91 -18.30 -7.05
N PRO A 143 23.99 -19.10 -7.10
CA PRO A 143 24.40 -19.81 -8.32
C PRO A 143 23.42 -20.91 -8.76
N TRP A 144 22.66 -21.50 -7.82
CA TRP A 144 21.64 -22.52 -8.09
C TRP A 144 20.27 -21.94 -8.45
N LEU A 145 20.11 -20.62 -8.39
CA LEU A 145 18.86 -19.94 -8.71
C LEU A 145 19.14 -18.77 -9.65
N PRO A 146 19.51 -19.01 -10.93
CA PRO A 146 20.03 -17.96 -11.82
C PRO A 146 19.10 -16.75 -12.00
N GLN A 147 17.79 -16.97 -11.94
CA GLN A 147 16.75 -15.94 -12.01
C GLN A 147 16.64 -15.06 -10.76
N GLY A 148 17.33 -15.41 -9.68
CA GLY A 148 17.28 -14.72 -8.38
C GLY A 148 15.98 -14.99 -7.61
N THR A 149 15.78 -14.22 -6.54
CA THR A 149 14.59 -14.24 -5.70
C THR A 149 13.54 -13.20 -6.10
N TYR A 150 13.78 -12.42 -7.14
CA TYR A 150 12.96 -11.26 -7.48
C TYR A 150 11.54 -11.64 -7.91
N PHE A 151 11.36 -12.83 -8.50
CA PHE A 151 10.03 -13.34 -8.81
C PHE A 151 9.20 -13.61 -7.52
N LEU A 152 9.86 -14.00 -6.41
CA LEU A 152 9.20 -14.19 -5.12
C LEU A 152 8.75 -12.85 -4.53
N TRP A 153 9.51 -11.76 -4.74
CA TRP A 153 9.04 -10.41 -4.40
C TRP A 153 7.66 -10.14 -5.02
N HIS A 154 7.47 -10.42 -6.31
CA HIS A 154 6.19 -10.22 -7.01
C HIS A 154 5.07 -11.14 -6.50
N ILE A 155 5.36 -12.42 -6.25
CA ILE A 155 4.38 -13.37 -5.71
C ILE A 155 3.87 -12.91 -4.33
N PHE A 156 4.79 -12.60 -3.41
CA PHE A 156 4.43 -12.18 -2.07
C PHE A 156 3.78 -10.78 -2.04
N SER A 157 4.22 -9.85 -2.88
CA SER A 157 3.53 -8.57 -3.07
C SER A 157 2.08 -8.76 -3.53
N SER A 158 1.84 -9.70 -4.45
CA SER A 158 0.48 -10.02 -4.92
C SER A 158 -0.39 -10.54 -3.78
N PHE A 159 0.10 -11.48 -2.96
CA PHE A 159 -0.63 -11.98 -1.80
C PHE A 159 -0.91 -10.91 -0.74
N ALA A 160 0.01 -9.96 -0.54
CA ALA A 160 -0.20 -8.82 0.33
C ALA A 160 -1.37 -7.95 -0.15
N VAL A 161 -1.41 -7.62 -1.44
CA VAL A 161 -2.50 -6.85 -2.05
C VAL A 161 -3.83 -7.59 -2.01
N PHE A 162 -3.84 -8.90 -2.28
CA PHE A 162 -5.06 -9.72 -2.16
C PHE A 162 -5.63 -9.71 -0.74
N SER A 163 -4.77 -9.87 0.26
CA SER A 163 -5.16 -9.85 1.68
C SER A 163 -5.77 -8.50 2.07
N MET A 164 -5.16 -7.40 1.64
CA MET A 164 -5.68 -6.04 1.82
C MET A 164 -7.03 -5.85 1.08
N GLY A 165 -7.16 -6.40 -0.13
CA GLY A 165 -8.40 -6.39 -0.89
C GLY A 165 -9.56 -7.09 -0.15
N TYR A 166 -9.31 -8.26 0.45
CA TYR A 166 -10.30 -8.93 1.29
C TYR A 166 -10.66 -8.11 2.52
N TYR A 167 -9.71 -7.43 3.15
CA TYR A 167 -9.98 -6.54 4.27
C TYR A 167 -10.95 -5.42 3.86
N LEU A 168 -10.66 -4.73 2.76
CA LEU A 168 -11.53 -3.67 2.20
C LEU A 168 -12.94 -4.20 1.90
N TYR A 169 -13.05 -5.42 1.38
CA TYR A 169 -14.33 -6.07 1.10
C TYR A 169 -15.14 -6.32 2.39
N TYR A 170 -14.54 -6.92 3.42
CA TYR A 170 -15.24 -7.25 4.65
C TYR A 170 -15.57 -6.02 5.50
N VAL A 171 -14.69 -5.01 5.55
CA VAL A 171 -14.99 -3.73 6.23
C VAL A 171 -16.18 -3.03 5.58
N LYS A 172 -16.31 -3.08 4.24
CA LYS A 172 -17.49 -2.56 3.55
C LYS A 172 -18.78 -3.26 4.02
N ILE A 173 -18.76 -4.59 4.17
CA ILE A 173 -19.91 -5.35 4.70
C ILE A 173 -20.25 -4.90 6.13
N LEU A 174 -19.25 -4.75 7.00
CA LEU A 174 -19.46 -4.24 8.37
C LEU A 174 -20.09 -2.84 8.36
N LYS A 175 -19.64 -1.97 7.47
CA LYS A 175 -20.17 -0.61 7.31
C LYS A 175 -21.63 -0.61 6.90
N ILE A 176 -22.00 -1.41 5.88
CA ILE A 176 -23.38 -1.54 5.42
C ILE A 176 -24.28 -2.08 6.55
N LYS A 177 -23.81 -3.11 7.28
CA LYS A 177 -24.56 -3.65 8.42
C LYS A 177 -24.78 -2.62 9.52
N ALA A 178 -23.75 -1.82 9.84
CA ALA A 178 -23.85 -0.78 10.85
C ALA A 178 -24.83 0.34 10.44
N GLN A 179 -24.89 0.70 9.15
CA GLN A 179 -25.84 1.69 8.63
C GLN A 179 -27.29 1.20 8.76
N LYS A 180 -27.58 -0.03 8.34
CA LYS A 180 -28.93 -0.61 8.45
C LYS A 180 -29.44 -0.66 9.89
N LEU A 181 -28.60 -1.10 10.83
CA LEU A 181 -28.95 -1.13 12.25
C LEU A 181 -29.25 0.27 12.82
N GLN A 182 -28.58 1.30 12.30
CA GLN A 182 -28.82 2.68 12.70
C GLN A 182 -30.13 3.23 12.11
N GLU A 183 -30.46 2.88 10.86
CA GLU A 183 -31.73 3.21 10.20
C GLU A 183 -32.92 2.58 10.95
N GLU A 184 -32.85 1.27 11.22
CA GLU A 184 -33.88 0.53 11.98
C GLU A 184 -34.10 1.12 13.38
N ALA A 185 -33.03 1.51 14.09
CA ALA A 185 -33.14 2.14 15.39
C ALA A 185 -33.84 3.51 15.34
N MET A 186 -33.59 4.32 14.30
CA MET A 186 -34.26 5.60 14.13
C MET A 186 -35.76 5.43 13.83
N GLU A 187 -36.14 4.42 13.05
CA GLU A 187 -37.54 4.10 12.76
C GLU A 187 -38.30 3.62 14.01
N THR A 188 -37.66 2.87 14.91
CA THR A 188 -38.31 2.43 16.17
C THR A 188 -38.50 3.54 17.22
N HIS A 189 -37.85 4.69 17.05
CA HIS A 189 -37.89 5.82 17.97
C HIS A 189 -38.59 7.06 17.40
N ALA A 190 -39.14 6.98 16.18
CA ALA A 190 -39.95 8.01 15.52
C ALA A 190 -41.44 7.73 15.73
#